data_AF-A0A2M8WQ72-F1
#
_entry.id   AF-A0A2M8WQ72-F1
#
_cell.length_a   1.000
_cell.length_b   1.000
_cell.length_c   1.000
_cell.angle_alpha   90.00
_cell.angle_beta   90.00
_cell.angle_gamma   90.00
#
_symmetry.space_group_name_H-M   'P 1'
#
loop_
_entity.id
_entity.type
_entity.pdbx_description
1 polymer ?
#
loop_
_entity_poly.entity_id
_entity_poly.type
_entity_poly.pdbx_seq_one_letter_code
_entity_poly.pdbx_strand_id
1 'polypeptide(L)'
;MIISRLLARKRIAAGIRPSFKAAWLPVAADIVIIAVLLALLFLPAVSLTIVMNLSLFWRILALMLVIYAPLQIVIIVSTIWAVRSRWEEKETK
;
A
#
# COMPACT_ATOMS: atom_id res chain seq x y z
N MET A 1 3.62 -3.06 0.07
CA MET A 1 4.84 -2.34 0.42
C MET A 1 6.05 -3.26 0.48
N ILE A 2 5.98 -4.38 1.21
CA ILE A 2 7.18 -5.20 1.48
C ILE A 2 7.57 -6.00 0.23
N ILE A 3 6.59 -6.67 -0.39
CA ILE A 3 6.86 -7.56 -1.53
C ILE A 3 7.29 -6.75 -2.75
N SER A 4 6.53 -5.70 -3.09
CA SER A 4 6.87 -4.76 -4.17
C SER A 4 8.26 -4.14 -3.98
N ARG A 5 8.58 -3.65 -2.78
CA ARG A 5 9.90 -3.05 -2.48
C ARG A 5 11.04 -4.05 -2.60
N LEU A 6 10.93 -5.24 -2.01
CA LEU A 6 12.00 -6.24 -2.02
C LEU A 6 12.32 -6.69 -3.46
N LEU A 7 11.28 -6.99 -4.25
CA LEU A 7 11.45 -7.42 -5.63
C LEU A 7 11.97 -6.28 -6.52
N ALA A 8 11.47 -5.06 -6.34
CA ALA A 8 11.95 -3.90 -7.09
C ALA A 8 13.44 -3.65 -6.83
N ARG A 9 13.87 -3.62 -5.56
CA ARG A 9 15.28 -3.42 -5.20
C ARG A 9 16.19 -4.49 -5.79
N LYS A 10 15.77 -5.77 -5.73
CA LYS A 10 16.53 -6.88 -6.31
C LYS A 10 16.69 -6.73 -7.83
N ARG A 11 15.62 -6.35 -8.53
CA ARG A 11 15.64 -6.17 -10.00
C ARG A 11 16.49 -4.98 -10.43
N ILE A 12 16.39 -3.86 -9.71
CA ILE A 12 17.20 -2.65 -9.95
C ILE A 12 18.69 -2.97 -9.75
N ALA A 13 19.05 -3.65 -8.66
CA ALA A 13 20.44 -4.05 -8.41
C ALA A 13 21.00 -5.01 -9.48
N ALA A 14 20.13 -5.79 -10.11
CA ALA A 14 20.49 -6.71 -11.18
C ALA A 14 20.41 -6.08 -12.59
N GLY A 15 20.00 -4.80 -12.72
CA GLY A 15 19.76 -4.16 -14.02
C GLY A 15 18.63 -4.80 -14.84
N ILE A 16 17.74 -5.58 -14.21
CA ILE A 16 16.68 -6.31 -14.91
C ILE A 16 15.43 -5.45 -15.01
N ARG A 17 14.94 -5.23 -16.23
CA ARG A 17 13.65 -4.61 -16.49
C ARG A 17 12.53 -5.65 -16.45
N PRO A 18 11.64 -5.63 -15.44
CA PRO A 18 10.52 -6.56 -15.40
C PRO A 18 9.45 -6.17 -16.43
N SER A 19 8.73 -7.18 -16.91
CA SER A 19 7.48 -6.96 -17.64
C SER A 19 6.47 -6.20 -16.77
N PHE A 20 5.47 -5.59 -17.40
CA PHE A 20 4.40 -4.88 -16.69
C PHE A 20 3.76 -5.79 -15.62
N LYS A 21 3.33 -6.99 -16.02
CA LYS A 21 2.72 -7.96 -15.09
C LYS A 21 3.64 -8.31 -13.93
N ALA A 22 4.94 -8.51 -14.17
CA ALA A 22 5.90 -8.85 -13.12
C ALA A 22 6.17 -7.70 -12.13
N ALA A 23 5.99 -6.43 -12.54
CA ALA A 23 6.11 -5.27 -11.67
C ALA A 23 4.84 -5.01 -10.84
N TRP A 24 3.66 -5.27 -11.40
CA TRP A 24 2.38 -4.95 -10.77
C TRP A 24 1.76 -6.08 -9.94
N LEU A 25 2.09 -7.35 -10.23
CA LEU A 25 1.62 -8.48 -9.41
C LEU A 25 2.00 -8.36 -7.91
N PRO A 26 3.22 -7.92 -7.55
CA PRO A 26 3.57 -7.65 -6.15
C PRO A 26 2.71 -6.55 -5.50
N VAL A 27 2.27 -5.56 -6.27
CA VAL A 27 1.38 -4.49 -5.78
C VAL A 27 0.02 -5.06 -5.42
N ALA A 28 -0.55 -5.90 -6.28
CA ALA A 28 -1.80 -6.58 -5.99
C ALA A 28 -1.70 -7.45 -4.74
N ALA A 29 -0.60 -8.20 -4.58
CA ALA A 29 -0.37 -9.00 -3.38
C ALA A 29 -0.29 -8.14 -2.11
N ASP A 30 0.45 -7.04 -2.16
CA ASP A 30 0.54 -6.09 -1.05
C ASP A 30 -0.81 -5.46 -0.69
N ILE A 31 -1.66 -5.15 -1.68
CA ILE A 31 -3.02 -4.63 -1.48
C ILE A 31 -3.92 -5.68 -0.81
N VAL A 32 -3.87 -6.92 -1.26
CA VAL A 32 -4.65 -8.01 -0.67
C VAL A 32 -4.26 -8.22 0.79
N ILE A 33 -2.96 -8.23 1.09
CA ILE A 33 -2.46 -8.40 2.46
C ILE A 33 -2.97 -7.28 3.37
N ILE A 34 -2.83 -6.01 2.98
CA ILE A 34 -3.32 -4.91 3.82
C ILE A 34 -4.85 -4.91 3.93
N ALA A 35 -5.57 -5.25 2.86
CA ALA A 35 -7.03 -5.32 2.90
C ALA A 35 -7.54 -6.36 3.88
N VAL A 36 -6.94 -7.56 3.90
CA VAL A 36 -7.27 -8.61 4.87
C VAL A 36 -6.99 -8.15 6.30
N LEU A 37 -5.82 -7.55 6.55
CA LEU A 37 -5.47 -7.03 7.88
C LEU A 37 -6.45 -5.95 8.35
N LEU A 38 -6.81 -5.02 7.48
CA LEU A 38 -7.76 -3.95 7.80
C LEU A 38 -9.18 -4.47 7.96
N ALA A 39 -9.59 -5.51 7.23
CA ALA A 39 -10.89 -6.15 7.41
C ALA A 39 -11.02 -6.76 8.81
N LEU A 40 -9.96 -7.40 9.31
CA LEU A 40 -9.91 -7.91 10.69
C LEU A 40 -9.96 -6.79 11.73
N LEU A 41 -9.37 -5.63 11.44
CA LEU A 41 -9.34 -4.47 12.33
C LEU A 41 -10.63 -3.63 12.28
N PHE A 42 -11.41 -3.73 11.22
CA PHE A 42 -12.54 -2.83 10.95
C PHE A 42 -13.59 -2.86 12.05
N LEU A 43 -14.09 -4.05 12.41
CA LEU A 43 -15.11 -4.18 13.45
C LEU A 43 -14.59 -3.69 14.83
N PRO A 44 -13.41 -4.11 15.31
CA PRO A 44 -12.83 -3.55 16.54
C PRO A 44 -12.71 -2.02 16.55
N ALA A 45 -12.23 -1.43 15.45
CA ALA A 45 -12.07 0.01 15.34
C ALA A 45 -13.43 0.73 15.38
N VAL A 46 -14.43 0.20 14.66
CA VAL A 46 -15.80 0.74 14.68
C VAL A 46 -16.40 0.63 16.08
N SER A 47 -16.32 -0.53 16.72
CA SER A 47 -16.83 -0.75 18.08
C SER A 47 -16.22 0.22 19.08
N LEU A 48 -14.90 0.46 19.00
CA LEU A 48 -14.23 1.43 19.87
C LEU A 48 -14.81 2.85 19.72
N THR A 49 -15.06 3.31 18.50
CA THR A 49 -15.66 4.63 18.27
C THR A 49 -17.06 4.78 18.87
N ILE A 50 -17.82 3.68 18.93
CA ILE A 50 -19.16 3.64 19.52
C ILE A 50 -19.07 3.64 21.05
N VAL A 51 -18.20 2.79 21.63
CA VAL A 51 -17.98 2.70 23.08
C VAL A 51 -17.49 4.03 23.67
N MET A 52 -16.60 4.72 22.95
CA MET A 52 -16.10 6.05 23.33
C MET A 52 -17.10 7.17 23.09
N ASN A 53 -18.28 6.87 22.54
CA ASN A 53 -19.33 7.82 22.20
C ASN A 53 -18.82 9.02 21.39
N LEU A 54 -17.95 8.74 20.41
CA LEU A 54 -17.36 9.79 19.58
C LEU A 54 -18.43 10.47 18.73
N SER A 55 -18.34 11.80 18.62
CA SER A 55 -19.15 12.54 17.65
C SER A 55 -18.87 12.04 16.22
N LEU A 56 -19.81 12.28 15.30
CA LEU A 56 -19.67 11.84 13.91
C LEU A 56 -18.35 12.31 13.28
N PHE A 57 -17.97 13.57 13.52
CA PHE A 57 -16.71 14.12 13.02
C PHE A 57 -15.49 13.32 13.51
N TRP A 58 -15.41 13.08 14.83
CA TRP A 58 -14.29 12.34 15.42
C TRP A 58 -14.26 10.87 15.00
N ARG A 59 -15.43 10.25 14.84
CA ARG A 59 -15.55 8.89 14.31
C ARG A 59 -15.04 8.78 12.88
N ILE A 60 -15.42 9.71 12.00
CA ILE A 60 -14.93 9.76 10.62
C ILE A 60 -13.41 9.95 10.61
N LEU A 61 -12.89 10.92 11.38
CA LEU A 61 -11.47 11.18 11.46
C LEU A 61 -10.68 9.96 11.96
N ALA A 62 -11.17 9.29 13.01
CA ALA A 62 -10.54 8.09 13.56
C ALA A 62 -10.48 6.95 12.53
N LEU A 63 -11.59 6.65 11.86
CA LEU A 63 -11.63 5.60 10.83
C LEU A 63 -10.80 5.97 9.60
N MET A 64 -10.74 7.26 9.23
CA MET A 64 -9.87 7.72 8.16
C MET A 64 -8.39 7.49 8.49
N LEU A 65 -7.98 7.76 9.73
CA LEU A 65 -6.59 7.56 10.17
C LEU A 65 -6.23 6.09 10.38
N VAL A 66 -7.16 5.28 10.89
CA VAL A 66 -6.88 3.88 11.25
C VAL A 66 -7.06 2.92 10.07
N ILE A 67 -7.98 3.21 9.16
CA ILE A 67 -8.31 2.31 8.03
C ILE A 67 -7.84 2.90 6.71
N TYR A 68 -8.30 4.10 6.38
CA TYR A 68 -8.06 4.67 5.05
C TYR A 68 -6.59 5.04 4.82
N ALA A 69 -5.97 5.76 5.76
CA ALA A 69 -4.59 6.21 5.61
C ALA A 69 -3.60 5.05 5.46
N PRO A 70 -3.62 3.98 6.27
CA PRO A 70 -2.74 2.82 6.09
C PRO A 70 -2.94 2.12 4.74
N LEU A 71 -4.20 1.97 4.29
CA LEU A 71 -4.49 1.42 2.97
C LEU A 71 -3.85 2.27 1.86
N GLN A 72 -4.06 3.59 1.90
CA GLN A 72 -3.49 4.52 0.92
C GLN A 72 -1.96 4.49 0.92
N ILE A 73 -1.34 4.50 2.10
CA ILE A 73 0.13 4.42 2.23
C ILE A 73 0.65 3.15 1.53
N VAL A 74 0.03 1.99 1.78
CA VAL A 74 0.46 0.74 1.15
C VAL A 74 0.28 0.79 -0.37
N ILE A 75 -0.85 1.29 -0.86
CA ILE A 75 -1.09 1.43 -2.31
C ILE A 75 -0.03 2.33 -2.95
N ILE A 76 0.14 3.54 -2.44
CA ILE A 76 1.06 4.55 -2.98
C ILE A 76 2.50 4.04 -2.97
N VAL A 77 2.97 3.50 -1.85
CA VAL A 77 4.36 3.02 -1.77
C VAL A 77 4.57 1.84 -2.72
N SER A 78 3.60 0.93 -2.82
CA SER A 78 3.73 -0.24 -3.68
C SER A 78 3.75 0.15 -5.16
N THR A 79 2.92 1.11 -5.58
CA THR A 79 2.90 1.62 -6.96
C THR A 79 4.19 2.39 -7.30
N ILE A 80 4.73 3.20 -6.38
CA ILE A 80 6.04 3.85 -6.57
C ILE A 80 7.12 2.82 -6.87
N TRP A 81 7.19 1.71 -6.13
CA TRP A 81 8.20 0.67 -6.37
C TRP A 81 7.99 -0.06 -7.70
N ALA A 82 6.73 -0.32 -8.09
CA ALA A 82 6.43 -0.92 -9.39
C ALA A 82 6.89 -0.03 -10.55
N VAL A 83 6.59 1.28 -10.48
CA VAL A 83 7.01 2.27 -11.47
C VAL A 83 8.54 2.37 -11.52
N ARG A 84 9.19 2.57 -10.36
CA ARG A 84 10.64 2.69 -10.25
C ARG A 84 11.36 1.46 -10.80
N SER A 85 10.84 0.26 -10.56
CA SER A 85 11.47 -0.99 -11.05
C SER A 85 11.49 -1.11 -12.58
N ARG A 86 10.69 -0.31 -13.28
CA ARG A 86 10.59 -0.30 -14.76
C ARG A 86 11.10 0.98 -15.39
N TRP A 87 11.56 1.93 -14.58
CA TRP A 87 12.05 3.22 -15.05
C TRP A 87 13.37 3.03 -15.79
N GLU A 88 13.47 3.63 -16.97
CA GLU A 88 14.73 3.76 -17.72
C GLU A 88 15.20 5.21 -17.53
N GLU A 89 16.44 5.40 -17.05
CA GLU A 89 17.07 6.70 -17.15
C GLU A 89 17.20 7.02 -18.64
N LYS A 90 16.41 7.99 -19.12
CA LYS A 90 16.65 8.55 -20.44
C LYS A 90 18.02 9.22 -20.37
N GLU A 91 18.99 8.70 -21.12
CA GLU A 91 20.20 9.45 -21.39
C GLU A 91 19.77 10.82 -21.90
N THR A 92 20.05 11.85 -21.10
CA THR A 92 19.82 13.23 -21.49
C THR A 92 20.92 13.54 -22.49
N LYS A 93 20.61 13.40 -23.79
CA LYS A 93 21.48 13.85 -24.87
C LYS A 93 21.61 15.37 -24.86
#